data_AF-A0AA88GL01-F1
#
_entry.id   AF-A0AA88GL01-F1
#
_cell.length_a   1.000
_cell.length_b   1.000
_cell.length_c   1.000
_cell.angle_alpha   90.00
_cell.angle_beta   90.00
_cell.angle_gamma   90.00
#
_symmetry.space_group_name_H-M   'P 1'
#
loop_
_entity.id
_entity.type
_entity.pdbx_description
1 polymer ?
#
loop_
_entity_poly.entity_id
_entity_poly.type
_entity_poly.pdbx_seq_one_letter_code
_entity_poly.pdbx_strand_id
1 'polypeptide(L)'
;MHRLSCRKTFSSSLSQRTDFLRSSLKAFNRSTINCASLSWNFNNNNNIHSSCVRSYATIRLVDHQEERKKQQQQQQSEQQQGGEHHDENSQQTKKEPFMTWTQFIFFGIPAITTFCLGVWQTKRYLWKKEQIALREVTLAQDPIEYDPSKMLKISENIQQPESSVMPSIHEKSEEDYDPIHPARDEYSHRIITLEGYFDYDKEIVVGLRKSPLTKRLDLPTSVGEMGFFILTPFVTKQGEVVMVNRGWVPQSIYKDPSKASKQDFEKKATDQNHIEKVTAIIRPGEYLGAGISDSYDGKSNKFIAMDLFSIAKYYKLPYIPLLVDAFYHIPNFVYSEKQTSENSLKASKAQESKYPMVAIPDDYMKFYITPATHVAYMVTWYTLCMWIIGSLVYLKRKKRLSNF
;
A
#
# COMPACT_ATOMS: atom_id res chain seq x y z
N MET A 1 69.68 -15.39 4.66
CA MET A 1 69.32 -14.71 5.93
C MET A 1 67.81 -14.58 6.00
N HIS A 2 67.22 -14.99 7.13
CA HIS A 2 65.84 -14.72 7.63
C HIS A 2 64.64 -15.09 6.71
N ARG A 3 63.80 -16.11 6.94
CA ARG A 3 63.07 -16.67 8.12
C ARG A 3 61.82 -15.85 8.53
N LEU A 4 60.69 -16.57 8.64
CA LEU A 4 59.38 -16.27 9.31
C LEU A 4 58.29 -15.67 8.39
N SER A 5 57.01 -16.09 8.40
CA SER A 5 56.26 -17.11 9.16
C SER A 5 54.94 -17.39 8.41
N CYS A 6 54.61 -18.67 8.25
CA CYS A 6 53.34 -19.16 7.72
C CYS A 6 52.57 -19.76 8.91
N ARG A 7 51.40 -19.21 9.29
CA ARG A 7 50.36 -19.93 10.07
C ARG A 7 49.06 -19.14 10.23
N LYS A 8 47.96 -19.89 10.06
CA LYS A 8 46.55 -19.66 10.46
C LYS A 8 45.58 -19.14 9.39
N THR A 9 45.17 -20.06 8.53
CA THR A 9 43.79 -20.21 8.06
C THR A 9 42.88 -20.79 9.16
N PHE A 10 41.57 -20.63 8.99
CA PHE A 10 40.45 -21.29 9.69
C PHE A 10 40.06 -20.78 11.09
N SER A 11 39.27 -19.69 11.17
CA SER A 11 38.35 -19.41 12.30
C SER A 11 37.44 -18.20 12.06
N SER A 12 36.60 -18.18 11.01
CA SER A 12 35.59 -17.10 10.87
C SER A 12 34.27 -17.51 10.22
N SER A 13 34.00 -18.80 10.04
CA SER A 13 32.76 -19.28 9.38
C SER A 13 31.67 -19.79 10.33
N LEU A 14 31.91 -19.88 11.65
CA LEU A 14 30.91 -20.43 12.59
C LEU A 14 30.10 -19.38 13.38
N SER A 15 30.55 -18.13 13.44
CA SER A 15 29.86 -17.08 14.23
C SER A 15 28.64 -16.46 13.53
N GLN A 16 28.56 -16.52 12.18
CA GLN A 16 27.46 -15.87 11.43
C GLN A 16 26.20 -16.74 11.27
N ARG A 17 26.27 -18.05 11.54
CA ARG A 17 25.10 -18.96 11.42
C ARG A 17 24.27 -19.08 12.71
N THR A 18 24.82 -18.72 13.86
CA THR A 18 24.13 -18.82 15.16
C THR A 18 23.21 -17.62 15.44
N ASP A 19 23.47 -16.46 14.85
CA ASP A 19 22.70 -15.24 15.08
C ASP A 19 21.40 -15.19 14.25
N PHE A 20 21.39 -15.82 13.07
CA PHE A 20 20.20 -15.91 12.21
C PHE A 20 19.09 -16.79 12.80
N LEU A 21 19.47 -17.85 13.52
CA LEU A 21 18.53 -18.74 14.20
C LEU A 21 17.97 -18.12 15.49
N ARG A 22 18.74 -17.27 16.19
CA ARG A 22 18.32 -16.57 17.41
C ARG A 22 17.32 -15.44 17.12
N SER A 23 17.46 -14.76 15.98
CA SER A 23 16.51 -13.74 15.50
C SER A 23 15.15 -14.36 15.11
N SER A 24 15.19 -15.48 14.37
CA SER A 24 13.99 -16.17 13.90
C SER A 24 13.14 -16.78 15.03
N LEU A 25 13.77 -17.25 16.11
CA LEU A 25 13.08 -17.80 17.30
C LEU A 25 12.43 -16.71 18.17
N LYS A 26 12.99 -15.49 18.22
CA LYS A 26 12.38 -14.34 18.93
C LYS A 26 11.15 -13.79 18.22
N ALA A 27 11.14 -13.79 16.88
CA ALA A 27 9.97 -13.40 16.08
C ALA A 27 8.80 -14.39 16.23
N PHE A 28 9.09 -15.68 16.39
CA PHE A 28 8.07 -16.72 16.53
C PHE A 28 7.33 -16.65 17.89
N ASN A 29 8.05 -16.34 18.97
CA ASN A 29 7.48 -16.32 20.34
C ASN A 29 6.51 -15.14 20.60
N ARG A 30 6.58 -14.06 19.80
CA ARG A 30 5.63 -12.93 19.86
C ARG A 30 4.28 -13.24 19.18
N SER A 31 4.20 -14.28 18.34
CA SER A 31 3.01 -14.57 17.54
C SER A 31 1.99 -15.52 18.20
N THR A 32 2.36 -16.17 19.31
CA THR A 32 1.54 -17.21 19.97
C THR A 32 0.83 -16.77 21.24
N ILE A 33 1.00 -15.53 21.69
CA ILE A 33 0.31 -14.98 22.88
C ILE A 33 -0.60 -13.85 22.41
N ASN A 34 -1.80 -14.18 21.95
CA ASN A 34 -3.03 -13.36 22.02
C ASN A 34 -4.16 -14.06 21.27
N CYS A 35 -4.66 -15.14 21.85
CA CYS A 35 -5.96 -15.74 21.50
C CYS A 35 -6.63 -16.20 22.78
N ALA A 36 -7.18 -15.25 23.54
CA ALA A 36 -8.17 -15.55 24.57
C ALA A 36 -9.00 -14.30 24.88
N SER A 37 -10.32 -14.47 24.83
CA SER A 37 -11.40 -13.60 25.31
C SER A 37 -11.80 -12.38 24.46
N LEU A 38 -12.87 -12.55 23.70
CA LEU A 38 -13.82 -11.47 23.36
C LEU A 38 -15.23 -12.09 23.42
N SER A 39 -15.91 -11.88 24.55
CA SER A 39 -17.32 -12.17 24.71
C SER A 39 -18.13 -11.00 24.14
N TRP A 40 -19.08 -11.30 23.26
CA TRP A 40 -19.97 -10.32 22.64
C TRP A 40 -21.25 -10.21 23.47
N ASN A 41 -21.50 -9.05 24.07
CA ASN A 41 -22.82 -8.67 24.57
C ASN A 41 -23.48 -7.75 23.53
N PHE A 42 -24.55 -8.25 22.93
CA PHE A 42 -25.39 -7.51 22.00
C PHE A 42 -26.50 -6.83 22.81
N ASN A 43 -26.59 -5.51 22.78
CA ASN A 43 -27.83 -4.84 23.17
C ASN A 43 -28.25 -3.84 22.08
N ASN A 44 -29.46 -4.04 21.60
CA ASN A 44 -30.15 -3.26 20.58
C ASN A 44 -30.53 -1.90 21.13
N ASN A 45 -30.22 -0.81 20.41
CA ASN A 45 -31.21 0.24 20.27
C ASN A 45 -31.02 1.11 19.02
N ASN A 46 -32.16 1.36 18.39
CA ASN A 46 -32.34 2.05 17.12
C ASN A 46 -32.13 3.56 17.24
N ASN A 47 -31.27 4.14 16.39
CA ASN A 47 -31.42 5.49 15.86
C ASN A 47 -30.45 5.69 14.68
N ILE A 48 -30.91 5.24 13.51
CA ILE A 48 -30.22 5.39 12.22
C ILE A 48 -30.75 6.69 11.62
N HIS A 49 -29.94 7.76 11.60
CA HIS A 49 -29.92 8.75 10.49
C HIS A 49 -28.91 9.91 10.66
N SER A 50 -28.08 9.99 11.72
CA SER A 50 -27.14 11.10 11.92
C SER A 50 -25.68 10.71 12.25
N SER A 51 -25.34 9.42 12.26
CA SER A 51 -24.06 8.93 12.82
C SER A 51 -22.98 8.50 11.81
N CYS A 52 -23.29 8.47 10.51
CA CYS A 52 -22.42 7.81 9.51
C CYS A 52 -21.08 8.53 9.25
N VAL A 53 -20.99 9.84 9.48
CA VAL A 53 -19.75 10.62 9.22
C VAL A 53 -18.75 10.53 10.39
N ARG A 54 -19.18 10.07 11.58
CA ARG A 54 -18.35 10.11 12.79
C ARG A 54 -17.57 8.82 13.09
N SER A 55 -17.72 7.77 12.27
CA SER A 55 -17.26 6.44 12.67
C SER A 55 -15.91 6.00 12.10
N TYR A 56 -15.36 6.65 11.07
CA TYR A 56 -14.10 6.21 10.45
C TYR A 56 -12.86 6.68 11.21
N ALA A 57 -12.82 7.94 11.66
CA ALA A 57 -11.67 8.48 12.40
C ALA A 57 -11.51 7.83 13.78
N THR A 58 -12.62 7.47 14.44
CA THR A 58 -12.57 6.92 15.80
C THR A 58 -12.08 5.48 15.85
N ILE A 59 -12.38 4.68 14.82
CA ILE A 59 -11.97 3.26 14.78
C ILE A 59 -10.44 3.13 14.60
N ARG A 60 -9.81 3.94 13.73
CA ARG A 60 -8.33 3.94 13.58
C ARG A 60 -7.60 4.53 14.78
N LEU A 61 -8.18 5.54 15.45
CA LEU A 61 -7.53 6.20 16.60
C LEU A 61 -7.54 5.33 17.86
N VAL A 62 -8.56 4.50 18.06
CA VAL A 62 -8.64 3.59 19.21
C VAL A 62 -7.62 2.46 19.10
N ASP A 63 -7.43 1.86 17.92
CA ASP A 63 -6.45 0.78 17.71
C ASP A 63 -5.01 1.23 17.95
N HIS A 64 -4.61 2.42 17.45
CA HIS A 64 -3.25 2.93 17.65
C HIS A 64 -2.94 3.37 19.09
N GLN A 65 -3.96 3.68 19.91
CA GLN A 65 -3.73 3.95 21.34
C GLN A 65 -3.59 2.67 22.15
N GLU A 66 -4.34 1.61 21.81
CA GLU A 66 -4.19 0.31 22.45
C GLU A 66 -2.86 -0.37 22.14
N GLU A 67 -2.37 -0.27 20.90
CA GLU A 67 -1.07 -0.83 20.51
C GLU A 67 0.09 -0.16 21.26
N ARG A 68 0.04 1.17 21.45
CA ARG A 68 1.04 1.91 22.24
C ARG A 68 1.04 1.52 23.72
N LYS A 69 -0.13 1.26 24.30
CA LYS A 69 -0.24 0.77 25.68
C LYS A 69 0.32 -0.64 25.84
N LYS A 70 0.07 -1.53 24.88
CA LYS A 70 0.61 -2.90 24.87
C LYS A 70 2.14 -2.90 24.73
N GLN A 71 2.71 -2.03 23.90
CA GLN A 71 4.16 -1.88 23.74
C GLN A 71 4.84 -1.33 25.00
N GLN A 72 4.22 -0.38 25.70
CA GLN A 72 4.73 0.15 26.98
C GLN A 72 4.67 -0.89 28.12
N GLN A 73 3.59 -1.68 28.20
CA GLN A 73 3.50 -2.78 29.18
C GLN A 73 4.54 -3.88 28.91
N GLN A 74 4.80 -4.19 27.64
CA GLN A 74 5.78 -5.21 27.28
C GLN A 74 7.22 -4.77 27.62
N GLN A 75 7.55 -3.49 27.41
CA GLN A 75 8.85 -2.92 27.81
C GLN A 75 9.04 -2.86 29.33
N GLN A 76 7.99 -2.59 30.11
CA GLN A 76 8.04 -2.62 31.58
C GLN A 76 8.21 -4.05 32.12
N SER A 77 7.58 -5.05 31.49
CA SER A 77 7.73 -6.46 31.89
C SER A 77 9.12 -7.04 31.60
N GLU A 78 9.80 -6.56 30.55
CA GLU A 78 11.17 -7.00 30.20
C GLU A 78 12.24 -6.41 31.14
N GLN A 79 11.96 -5.32 31.86
CA GLN A 79 12.88 -4.73 32.86
C GLN A 79 12.77 -5.35 34.26
N GLN A 80 11.72 -6.11 34.56
CA GLN A 80 11.51 -6.72 35.89
C GLN A 80 11.94 -8.20 36.00
N GLN A 81 12.34 -8.86 34.89
CA GLN A 81 12.80 -10.27 34.91
C GLN A 81 14.32 -10.41 34.77
N GLY A 82 15.07 -9.57 35.50
CA GLY A 82 16.52 -9.65 35.62
C GLY A 82 16.96 -10.01 37.03
N GLY A 83 16.73 -11.26 37.46
CA GLY A 83 17.37 -11.82 38.66
C GLY A 83 16.48 -12.76 39.47
N GLU A 84 16.76 -14.06 39.39
CA GLU A 84 16.84 -14.99 40.54
C GLU A 84 17.20 -16.40 40.04
N HIS A 85 18.29 -16.94 40.58
CA HIS A 85 18.75 -18.31 40.36
C HIS A 85 18.22 -19.15 41.52
N HIS A 86 17.46 -20.21 41.23
CA HIS A 86 17.19 -21.27 42.20
C HIS A 86 17.34 -22.64 41.53
N ASP A 87 18.30 -23.42 42.03
CA ASP A 87 18.47 -24.83 41.75
C ASP A 87 17.44 -25.64 42.54
N GLU A 88 16.56 -26.37 41.86
CA GLU A 88 15.87 -27.52 42.46
C GLU A 88 15.83 -28.72 41.51
N ASN A 89 16.37 -29.80 42.04
CA ASN A 89 16.48 -31.13 41.48
C ASN A 89 15.10 -31.79 41.41
N SER A 90 14.61 -32.16 40.22
CA SER A 90 13.44 -33.05 40.09
C SER A 90 13.61 -34.04 38.94
N GLN A 91 13.38 -35.31 39.27
CA GLN A 91 13.51 -36.47 38.41
C GLN A 91 12.54 -36.37 37.21
N GLN A 92 13.10 -36.16 36.02
CA GLN A 92 12.36 -36.15 34.76
C GLN A 92 11.93 -37.58 34.37
N THR A 93 10.64 -37.87 34.50
CA THR A 93 10.02 -38.92 33.67
C THR A 93 9.98 -38.40 32.22
N LYS A 94 10.78 -39.00 31.33
CA LYS A 94 10.81 -38.65 29.89
C LYS A 94 9.43 -38.88 29.27
N LYS A 95 8.62 -37.82 29.15
CA LYS A 95 7.45 -37.80 28.27
C LYS A 95 7.95 -37.73 26.84
N GLU A 96 7.64 -38.74 26.04
CA GLU A 96 7.89 -38.72 24.59
C GLU A 96 7.27 -37.45 23.98
N PRO A 97 8.00 -36.71 23.12
CA PRO A 97 7.50 -35.48 22.56
C PRO A 97 6.25 -35.75 21.70
N PHE A 98 5.23 -34.89 21.84
CA PHE A 98 3.97 -34.98 21.10
C PHE A 98 4.18 -35.06 19.57
N MET A 99 5.28 -34.51 19.05
CA MET A 99 5.63 -34.52 17.63
C MET A 99 7.15 -34.69 17.47
N THR A 100 7.57 -35.56 16.54
CA THR A 100 9.00 -35.67 16.21
C THR A 100 9.45 -34.46 15.39
N TRP A 101 10.73 -34.11 15.46
CA TRP A 101 11.26 -32.97 14.71
C TRP A 101 11.06 -33.11 13.18
N THR A 102 11.16 -34.34 12.67
CA THR A 102 10.83 -34.66 11.28
C THR A 102 9.36 -34.37 10.94
N GLN A 103 8.41 -34.78 11.80
CA GLN A 103 6.99 -34.47 11.61
C GLN A 103 6.73 -32.96 11.67
N PHE A 104 7.44 -32.24 12.54
CA PHE A 104 7.32 -30.80 12.62
C PHE A 104 7.80 -30.10 11.33
N ILE A 105 8.91 -30.55 10.75
CA ILE A 105 9.40 -29.99 9.48
C ILE A 105 8.44 -30.27 8.32
N PHE A 106 7.92 -31.50 8.20
CA PHE A 106 7.10 -31.89 7.04
C PHE A 106 5.62 -31.52 7.17
N PHE A 107 5.10 -31.40 8.38
CA PHE A 107 3.67 -31.12 8.61
C PHE A 107 3.46 -29.84 9.43
N GLY A 108 4.29 -29.60 10.45
CA GLY A 108 4.18 -28.41 11.31
C GLY A 108 4.44 -27.12 10.54
N ILE A 109 5.63 -26.96 9.94
CA ILE A 109 6.01 -25.76 9.19
C ILE A 109 5.01 -25.49 8.06
N PRO A 110 4.69 -26.44 7.15
CA PRO A 110 3.71 -26.20 6.10
C PRO A 110 2.30 -25.86 6.61
N ALA A 111 1.82 -26.49 7.68
CA ALA A 111 0.52 -26.15 8.27
C ALA A 111 0.50 -24.72 8.82
N ILE A 112 1.58 -24.31 9.52
CA ILE A 112 1.71 -22.94 10.03
C ILE A 112 1.76 -21.94 8.88
N THR A 113 2.62 -22.17 7.87
CA THR A 113 2.74 -21.27 6.72
C THR A 113 1.42 -21.10 5.99
N THR A 114 0.69 -22.18 5.75
CA THR A 114 -0.56 -22.15 4.99
C THR A 114 -1.69 -21.54 5.81
N PHE A 115 -1.70 -21.74 7.13
CA PHE A 115 -2.58 -21.00 8.02
C PHE A 115 -2.29 -19.50 8.01
N CYS A 116 -1.03 -19.09 8.14
CA CYS A 116 -0.61 -17.69 8.08
C CYS A 116 -1.00 -17.03 6.75
N LEU A 117 -0.82 -17.73 5.61
CA LEU A 117 -1.27 -17.27 4.31
C LEU A 117 -2.80 -17.12 4.25
N GLY A 118 -3.57 -18.06 4.83
CA GLY A 118 -5.03 -17.93 4.95
C GLY A 118 -5.45 -16.71 5.76
N VAL A 119 -4.79 -16.45 6.90
CA VAL A 119 -5.05 -15.27 7.73
C VAL A 119 -4.71 -13.99 6.96
N TRP A 120 -3.57 -13.96 6.27
CA TRP A 120 -3.18 -12.82 5.44
C TRP A 120 -4.19 -12.54 4.33
N GLN A 121 -4.69 -13.58 3.64
CA GLN A 121 -5.73 -13.43 2.63
C GLN A 121 -7.05 -12.92 3.23
N THR A 122 -7.40 -13.34 4.45
CA THR A 122 -8.58 -12.83 5.17
C THR A 122 -8.45 -11.33 5.46
N LYS A 123 -7.30 -10.90 5.98
CA LYS A 123 -7.01 -9.47 6.20
C LYS A 123 -7.10 -8.67 4.88
N ARG A 124 -6.51 -9.20 3.80
CA ARG A 124 -6.56 -8.57 2.47
C ARG A 124 -7.97 -8.47 1.90
N TYR A 125 -8.81 -9.48 2.11
CA TYR A 125 -10.23 -9.44 1.74
C TYR A 125 -10.97 -8.31 2.45
N LEU A 126 -10.81 -8.19 3.77
CA LEU A 126 -11.47 -7.14 4.56
C LEU A 126 -11.01 -5.74 4.13
N TRP A 127 -9.69 -5.54 4.05
CA TRP A 127 -9.12 -4.30 3.54
C TRP A 127 -9.66 -3.95 2.15
N LYS A 128 -9.76 -4.93 1.25
CA LYS A 128 -10.29 -4.70 -0.11
C LYS A 128 -11.74 -4.24 -0.09
N LYS A 129 -12.59 -4.85 0.76
CA LYS A 129 -13.99 -4.44 0.91
C LYS A 129 -14.12 -3.01 1.42
N GLU A 130 -13.31 -2.63 2.42
CA GLU A 130 -13.28 -1.27 2.93
C GLU A 130 -12.85 -0.27 1.84
N GLN A 131 -11.86 -0.64 1.03
CA GLN A 131 -11.40 0.18 -0.09
C GLN A 131 -12.44 0.36 -1.20
N ILE A 132 -13.26 -0.66 -1.46
CA ILE A 132 -14.39 -0.57 -2.41
C ILE A 132 -15.46 0.35 -1.83
N ALA A 133 -15.89 0.10 -0.59
CA ALA A 133 -16.93 0.89 0.08
C ALA A 133 -16.52 2.38 0.20
N LEU A 134 -15.25 2.65 0.53
CA LEU A 134 -14.72 4.01 0.58
C LEU A 134 -14.90 4.71 -0.77
N ARG A 135 -14.52 4.07 -1.87
CA ARG A 135 -14.62 4.68 -3.21
C ARG A 135 -16.07 4.84 -3.67
N GLU A 136 -16.93 3.86 -3.38
CA GLU A 136 -18.37 4.00 -3.68
C GLU A 136 -18.96 5.23 -2.99
N VAL A 137 -18.64 5.42 -1.71
CA VAL A 137 -19.12 6.58 -0.94
C VAL A 137 -18.49 7.87 -1.44
N THR A 138 -17.16 7.93 -1.66
CA THR A 138 -16.51 9.19 -2.05
C THR A 138 -16.83 9.61 -3.48
N LEU A 139 -17.05 8.66 -4.40
CA LEU A 139 -17.42 8.94 -5.78
C LEU A 139 -18.89 9.35 -5.93
N ALA A 140 -19.75 8.93 -5.00
CA ALA A 140 -21.16 9.34 -4.96
C ALA A 140 -21.36 10.74 -4.35
N GLN A 141 -20.35 11.28 -3.66
CA GLN A 141 -20.41 12.60 -3.04
C GLN A 141 -20.03 13.71 -4.01
N ASP A 142 -20.75 14.84 -3.93
CA ASP A 142 -20.43 16.02 -4.73
C ASP A 142 -19.04 16.58 -4.41
N PRO A 143 -18.35 17.24 -5.38
CA PRO A 143 -17.05 17.85 -5.16
C PRO A 143 -17.08 18.89 -4.03
N ILE A 144 -16.06 18.88 -3.18
CA ILE A 144 -15.86 19.92 -2.15
C ILE A 144 -14.77 20.91 -2.58
N GLU A 145 -14.83 22.13 -2.06
CA GLU A 145 -13.76 23.10 -2.29
C GLU A 145 -12.48 22.68 -1.57
N TYR A 146 -11.34 22.83 -2.25
CA TYR A 146 -10.04 22.51 -1.68
C TYR A 146 -9.67 23.47 -0.54
N ASP A 147 -9.32 22.90 0.62
CA ASP A 147 -8.86 23.64 1.79
C ASP A 147 -7.60 22.95 2.35
N PRO A 148 -6.39 23.50 2.12
CA PRO A 148 -5.14 22.85 2.51
C PRO A 148 -5.03 22.66 4.04
N SER A 149 -5.59 23.56 4.84
CA SER A 149 -5.49 23.51 6.31
C SER A 149 -6.27 22.32 6.90
N LYS A 150 -7.37 21.96 6.26
CA LYS A 150 -8.19 20.81 6.65
C LYS A 150 -7.72 19.51 6.00
N MET A 151 -7.31 19.58 4.73
CA MET A 151 -7.10 18.38 3.92
C MET A 151 -5.69 17.81 4.05
N LEU A 152 -4.67 18.64 4.29
CA LEU A 152 -3.30 18.18 4.37
C LEU A 152 -2.93 17.76 5.80
N LYS A 153 -2.03 16.78 5.88
CA LYS A 153 -1.29 16.45 7.10
C LYS A 153 -0.35 17.62 7.36
N ILE A 154 -0.67 18.46 8.35
CA ILE A 154 0.22 19.55 8.78
C ILE A 154 1.45 18.87 9.37
N SER A 155 2.64 19.12 8.80
CA SER A 155 3.88 18.69 9.42
C SER A 155 4.14 19.54 10.66
N GLU A 156 3.47 19.22 11.77
CA GLU A 156 3.97 19.64 13.08
C GLU A 156 5.30 18.91 13.28
N ASN A 157 6.42 19.63 13.11
CA ASN A 157 7.80 19.17 13.25
C ASN A 157 8.33 18.17 12.19
N ILE A 158 8.78 18.71 11.06
CA ILE A 158 10.09 18.28 10.55
C ILE A 158 11.12 19.12 11.33
N GLN A 159 11.43 18.71 12.57
CA GLN A 159 12.68 19.18 13.17
C GLN A 159 13.81 18.75 12.23
N GLN A 160 14.78 19.65 12.03
CA GLN A 160 16.02 19.39 11.32
C GLN A 160 16.61 18.02 11.70
N PRO A 161 17.32 17.34 10.77
CA PRO A 161 17.74 15.96 10.96
C PRO A 161 18.76 15.87 12.09
N GLU A 162 18.30 15.60 13.31
CA GLU A 162 19.18 15.09 14.35
C GLU A 162 19.51 13.64 14.03
N SER A 163 20.81 13.43 13.81
CA SER A 163 21.50 12.17 13.57
C SER A 163 21.45 11.62 12.14
N SER A 164 22.65 11.45 11.64
CA SER A 164 23.09 10.84 10.39
C SER A 164 22.70 9.36 10.28
N VAL A 165 21.41 9.07 10.22
CA VAL A 165 20.91 7.78 9.76
C VAL A 165 20.14 8.03 8.48
N MET A 166 20.79 7.82 7.34
CA MET A 166 20.05 7.64 6.09
C MET A 166 19.07 6.48 6.33
N PRO A 167 17.75 6.66 6.18
CA PRO A 167 16.85 5.53 6.19
C PRO A 167 17.30 4.60 5.05
N SER A 168 17.74 3.40 5.40
CA SER A 168 18.22 2.44 4.41
C SER A 168 17.08 2.16 3.46
N ILE A 169 17.28 2.53 2.20
CA ILE A 169 16.53 2.03 1.07
C ILE A 169 16.55 0.50 1.20
N HIS A 170 15.38 -0.12 1.39
CA HIS A 170 15.14 -1.55 1.65
C HIS A 170 14.99 -2.00 3.12
N GLU A 171 13.94 -1.56 3.81
CA GLU A 171 13.16 -2.51 4.61
C GLU A 171 11.68 -2.34 4.31
N LYS A 172 11.25 -3.07 3.28
CA LYS A 172 9.89 -3.10 2.76
C LYS A 172 9.13 -4.16 3.57
N SER A 173 8.55 -3.79 4.72
CA SER A 173 7.54 -4.62 5.34
C SER A 173 6.20 -4.34 4.66
N GLU A 174 5.55 -5.39 4.15
CA GLU A 174 4.23 -5.31 3.52
C GLU A 174 3.11 -4.85 4.48
N GLU A 175 3.43 -4.71 5.76
CA GLU A 175 2.50 -4.36 6.85
C GLU A 175 2.28 -2.85 6.99
N ASP A 176 3.18 -2.01 6.47
CA ASP A 176 3.06 -0.53 6.48
C ASP A 176 3.03 0.03 5.04
N TYR A 177 2.09 -0.50 4.25
CA TYR A 177 1.88 -0.16 2.84
C TYR A 177 1.03 1.12 2.71
N ASP A 178 1.49 2.26 3.21
CA ASP A 178 0.80 3.54 2.98
C ASP A 178 1.59 4.41 1.99
N PRO A 179 1.31 4.33 0.67
CA PRO A 179 1.94 5.23 -0.30
C PRO A 179 1.86 6.67 0.16
N ILE A 180 2.97 7.40 -0.03
CA ILE A 180 3.12 8.77 0.47
C ILE A 180 1.86 9.56 0.10
N HIS A 181 1.11 9.90 1.15
CA HIS A 181 -0.16 10.55 1.01
C HIS A 181 -0.16 11.80 1.90
N PRO A 182 0.10 12.99 1.30
CA PRO A 182 0.11 14.24 2.04
C PRO A 182 -1.27 14.62 2.58
N ALA A 183 -2.36 14.10 2.00
CA ALA A 183 -3.70 14.32 2.50
C ALA A 183 -3.98 13.46 3.74
N ARG A 184 -4.86 13.95 4.61
CA ARG A 184 -5.44 13.13 5.69
C ARG A 184 -6.27 12.00 5.08
N ASP A 185 -6.27 10.86 5.75
CA ASP A 185 -6.85 9.62 5.22
C ASP A 185 -8.35 9.77 4.89
N GLU A 186 -9.07 10.64 5.62
CA GLU A 186 -10.48 10.96 5.39
C GLU A 186 -10.76 11.65 4.04
N TYR A 187 -9.74 12.27 3.43
CA TYR A 187 -9.84 12.89 2.10
C TYR A 187 -9.25 12.01 0.99
N SER A 188 -8.80 10.78 1.30
CA SER A 188 -8.32 9.87 0.27
C SER A 188 -9.45 9.52 -0.70
N HIS A 189 -9.20 9.64 -2.01
CA HIS A 189 -10.22 9.47 -3.07
C HIS A 189 -11.40 10.44 -2.97
N ARG A 190 -11.25 11.55 -2.23
CA ARG A 190 -12.25 12.61 -2.21
C ARG A 190 -12.15 13.45 -3.47
N ILE A 191 -13.30 13.75 -4.06
CA ILE A 191 -13.40 14.67 -5.18
C ILE A 191 -13.35 16.10 -4.63
N ILE A 192 -12.43 16.89 -5.16
CA ILE A 192 -12.23 18.29 -4.79
C ILE A 192 -12.33 19.19 -6.01
N THR A 193 -12.52 20.48 -5.76
CA THR A 193 -12.40 21.51 -6.77
C THR A 193 -11.29 22.48 -6.39
N LEU A 194 -10.35 22.67 -7.31
CA LEU A 194 -9.20 23.54 -7.20
C LEU A 194 -9.45 24.81 -8.02
N GLU A 195 -8.97 25.95 -7.54
CA GLU A 195 -8.98 27.21 -8.27
C GLU A 195 -7.57 27.82 -8.25
N GLY A 196 -7.08 28.25 -9.40
CA GLY A 196 -5.68 28.63 -9.59
C GLY A 196 -5.28 28.60 -11.06
N TYR A 197 -4.00 28.41 -11.36
CA TYR A 197 -3.50 28.32 -12.73
C TYR A 197 -2.51 27.15 -12.90
N PHE A 198 -2.40 26.63 -14.11
CA PHE A 198 -1.42 25.62 -14.47
C PHE A 198 -0.08 26.25 -14.88
N ASP A 199 1.01 25.72 -14.36
CA ASP A 199 2.38 26.02 -14.81
C ASP A 199 2.80 25.00 -15.88
N TYR A 200 2.34 25.22 -17.12
CA TYR A 200 2.60 24.34 -18.26
C TYR A 200 4.09 24.28 -18.63
N ASP A 201 4.87 25.31 -18.27
CA ASP A 201 6.31 25.33 -18.50
C ASP A 201 7.07 24.29 -17.68
N LYS A 202 6.47 23.84 -16.57
CA LYS A 202 7.02 22.85 -15.64
C LYS A 202 6.37 21.48 -15.78
N GLU A 203 5.64 21.21 -16.85
CA GLU A 203 5.00 19.90 -17.06
C GLU A 203 6.00 18.74 -17.14
N ILE A 204 5.65 17.62 -16.48
CA ILE A 204 6.39 16.37 -16.51
C ILE A 204 5.52 15.25 -17.08
N VAL A 205 6.17 14.23 -17.63
CA VAL A 205 5.53 13.02 -18.15
C VAL A 205 5.88 11.81 -17.32
N VAL A 206 4.91 10.96 -17.02
CA VAL A 206 5.10 9.76 -16.21
C VAL A 206 4.77 8.50 -17.02
N GLY A 207 5.73 7.59 -17.20
CA GLY A 207 5.46 6.29 -17.81
C GLY A 207 6.69 5.50 -18.24
N LEU A 208 6.53 4.39 -18.95
CA LEU A 208 5.33 3.94 -19.68
C LEU A 208 4.15 3.53 -18.77
N ARG A 209 2.92 3.78 -19.24
CA ARG A 209 1.64 3.49 -18.57
C ARG A 209 0.65 2.85 -19.52
N LYS A 210 -0.10 1.86 -19.06
CA LYS A 210 -1.17 1.25 -19.85
C LYS A 210 -2.31 2.24 -20.05
N SER A 211 -2.91 2.20 -21.24
CA SER A 211 -4.10 2.99 -21.54
C SER A 211 -5.19 2.74 -20.50
N PRO A 212 -5.87 3.80 -20.01
CA PRO A 212 -7.10 3.66 -19.23
C PRO A 212 -8.13 2.77 -19.93
N LEU A 213 -8.15 2.75 -21.27
CA LEU A 213 -9.02 1.87 -22.07
C LEU A 213 -8.80 0.40 -21.79
N THR A 214 -7.55 -0.02 -21.58
CA THR A 214 -7.21 -1.41 -21.23
C THR A 214 -7.98 -1.84 -19.99
N LYS A 215 -8.01 -0.95 -18.99
CA LYS A 215 -8.74 -1.16 -17.74
C LYS A 215 -10.25 -1.07 -17.99
N ARG A 216 -10.73 0.01 -18.61
CA ARG A 216 -12.15 0.26 -18.92
C ARG A 216 -12.82 -0.90 -19.68
N LEU A 217 -12.12 -1.50 -20.63
CA LEU A 217 -12.63 -2.58 -21.49
C LEU A 217 -12.30 -4.01 -21.04
N ASP A 218 -11.70 -4.21 -19.85
CA ASP A 218 -11.26 -5.54 -19.37
C ASP A 218 -10.30 -6.26 -20.34
N LEU A 219 -9.50 -5.50 -21.07
CA LEU A 219 -8.59 -6.09 -22.04
C LEU A 219 -7.41 -6.77 -21.34
N PRO A 220 -6.92 -7.90 -21.88
CA PRO A 220 -5.73 -8.56 -21.35
C PRO A 220 -4.55 -7.59 -21.27
N THR A 221 -3.66 -7.84 -20.32
CA THR A 221 -2.47 -7.02 -20.07
C THR A 221 -1.53 -6.88 -21.28
N SER A 222 -1.60 -7.80 -22.24
CA SER A 222 -0.84 -7.82 -23.49
C SER A 222 -1.49 -7.04 -24.65
N VAL A 223 -2.75 -6.62 -24.52
CA VAL A 223 -3.57 -6.09 -25.64
C VAL A 223 -3.74 -4.56 -25.56
N GLY A 224 -3.22 -3.91 -24.52
CA GLY A 224 -3.38 -2.46 -24.30
C GLY A 224 -2.30 -1.58 -24.94
N GLU A 225 -2.70 -0.42 -25.46
CA GLU A 225 -1.77 0.62 -25.90
C GLU A 225 -0.99 1.19 -24.69
N MET A 226 0.31 1.44 -24.90
CA MET A 226 1.18 2.08 -23.92
C MET A 226 1.24 3.59 -24.17
N GLY A 227 1.46 4.35 -23.10
CA GLY A 227 1.49 5.80 -23.15
C GLY A 227 2.06 6.42 -21.88
N PHE A 228 1.69 7.67 -21.63
CA PHE A 228 2.22 8.47 -20.53
C PHE A 228 1.08 9.20 -19.81
N PHE A 229 1.22 9.39 -18.50
CA PHE A 229 0.44 10.37 -17.77
C PHE A 229 1.11 11.74 -17.87
N ILE A 230 0.30 12.78 -17.97
CA ILE A 230 0.74 14.18 -18.03
C ILE A 230 0.51 14.80 -16.66
N LEU A 231 1.59 15.13 -15.95
CA LEU A 231 1.53 15.77 -14.64
C LEU A 231 1.98 17.23 -14.77
N THR A 232 1.09 18.14 -14.42
CA THR A 232 1.34 19.58 -14.51
C THR A 232 1.18 20.19 -13.12
N PRO A 233 2.16 20.99 -12.64
CA PRO A 233 1.98 21.76 -11.41
C PRO A 233 0.81 22.74 -11.55
N PHE A 234 -0.07 22.75 -10.55
CA PHE A 234 -1.17 23.70 -10.43
C PHE A 234 -0.91 24.58 -9.21
N VAL A 235 -0.77 25.89 -9.45
CA VAL A 235 -0.58 26.88 -8.40
C VAL A 235 -1.96 27.37 -7.98
N THR A 236 -2.35 27.07 -6.75
CA THR A 236 -3.67 27.46 -6.23
C THR A 236 -3.72 28.96 -5.97
N LYS A 237 -4.93 29.49 -5.72
CA LYS A 237 -5.13 30.88 -5.26
C LYS A 237 -4.37 31.22 -3.97
N GLN A 238 -4.12 30.21 -3.13
CA GLN A 238 -3.40 30.35 -1.86
C GLN A 238 -1.87 30.28 -2.05
N GLY A 239 -1.40 29.91 -3.24
CA GLY A 239 0.01 29.94 -3.64
C GLY A 239 0.75 28.61 -3.48
N GLU A 240 0.12 27.57 -2.92
CA GLU A 240 0.71 26.23 -2.91
C GLU A 240 0.65 25.55 -4.28
N VAL A 241 1.56 24.58 -4.45
CA VAL A 241 1.67 23.75 -5.64
C VAL A 241 1.00 22.39 -5.37
N VAL A 242 -0.03 22.10 -6.17
CA VAL A 242 -0.67 20.79 -6.25
C VAL A 242 -0.23 20.12 -7.55
N MET A 243 0.15 18.85 -7.51
CA MET A 243 0.46 18.08 -8.72
C MET A 243 -0.82 17.51 -9.30
N VAL A 244 -1.20 17.97 -10.48
CA VAL A 244 -2.40 17.50 -11.18
C VAL A 244 -1.98 16.59 -12.33
N ASN A 245 -2.38 15.31 -12.25
CA ASN A 245 -2.36 14.42 -13.39
C ASN A 245 -3.53 14.75 -14.32
N ARG A 246 -3.25 15.41 -15.43
CA ARG A 246 -4.27 15.86 -16.40
C ARG A 246 -4.88 14.72 -17.20
N GLY A 247 -4.23 13.55 -17.23
CA GLY A 247 -4.74 12.38 -17.92
C GLY A 247 -3.67 11.62 -18.70
N TRP A 248 -4.11 10.66 -19.50
CA TRP A 248 -3.24 9.76 -20.26
C TRP A 248 -3.15 10.14 -21.74
N VAL A 249 -1.96 10.01 -22.32
CA VAL A 249 -1.72 10.17 -23.77
C VAL A 249 -1.05 8.92 -24.33
N PRO A 250 -1.42 8.47 -25.55
CA PRO A 250 -0.80 7.32 -26.18
C PRO A 250 0.62 7.67 -26.62
N GLN A 251 1.48 6.64 -26.62
CA GLN A 251 2.87 6.77 -27.06
C GLN A 251 2.97 7.21 -28.53
N SER A 252 1.99 6.85 -29.36
CA SER A 252 1.90 7.25 -30.78
C SER A 252 1.74 8.76 -30.97
N ILE A 253 1.11 9.44 -30.02
CA ILE A 253 0.90 10.91 -30.04
C ILE A 253 2.05 11.65 -29.36
N TYR A 254 2.68 11.02 -28.38
CA TYR A 254 3.89 11.54 -27.75
C TYR A 254 5.06 11.53 -28.75
N LYS A 255 5.33 12.67 -29.42
CA LYS A 255 6.43 12.80 -30.39
C LYS A 255 7.80 12.63 -29.70
N ASP A 256 8.79 12.19 -30.48
CA ASP A 256 10.17 11.85 -30.09
C ASP A 256 10.68 12.45 -28.75
N PRO A 257 10.92 11.62 -27.71
CA PRO A 257 11.37 12.05 -26.38
C PRO A 257 12.69 12.84 -26.38
N SER A 258 13.51 12.68 -27.44
CA SER A 258 14.80 13.38 -27.58
C SER A 258 14.66 14.84 -28.03
N LYS A 259 13.47 15.22 -28.50
CA LYS A 259 13.10 16.60 -28.86
C LYS A 259 12.09 17.10 -27.85
N ALA A 260 12.58 17.43 -26.65
CA ALA A 260 11.82 18.01 -25.54
C ALA A 260 11.28 19.43 -25.83
N SER A 261 10.76 19.70 -27.03
CA SER A 261 9.87 20.84 -27.23
C SER A 261 8.60 20.53 -26.45
N LYS A 262 8.40 21.25 -25.33
CA LYS A 262 7.22 21.23 -24.45
C LYS A 262 5.98 20.75 -25.22
N GLN A 263 5.54 19.52 -24.95
CA GLN A 263 4.39 18.95 -25.63
C GLN A 263 3.14 19.50 -24.98
N ASP A 264 2.70 20.61 -25.52
CA ASP A 264 1.45 21.21 -25.13
C ASP A 264 0.30 20.51 -25.88
N PHE A 265 -0.19 19.41 -25.32
CA PHE A 265 -1.27 18.59 -25.90
C PHE A 265 -2.56 19.40 -26.14
N GLU A 266 -2.73 20.51 -25.41
CA GLU A 266 -3.91 21.37 -25.49
C GLU A 266 -3.61 22.77 -26.06
N LYS A 267 -2.35 23.07 -26.43
CA LYS A 267 -1.86 24.39 -26.84
C LYS A 267 -2.15 25.51 -25.81
N LYS A 268 -2.10 25.19 -24.52
CA LYS A 268 -2.21 26.14 -23.41
C LYS A 268 -0.83 26.61 -22.92
N ALA A 269 -0.61 27.92 -22.96
CA ALA A 269 0.52 28.57 -22.33
C ALA A 269 0.25 28.85 -20.84
N THR A 270 1.31 28.94 -20.04
CA THR A 270 1.22 29.40 -18.65
C THR A 270 0.72 30.85 -18.63
N ASP A 271 -0.45 31.08 -18.04
CA ASP A 271 -0.98 32.41 -17.77
C ASP A 271 -1.36 32.53 -16.29
N GLN A 272 -0.58 33.29 -15.54
CA GLN A 272 -0.78 33.49 -14.10
C GLN A 272 -2.01 34.34 -13.79
N ASN A 273 -2.53 35.09 -14.76
CA ASN A 273 -3.72 35.92 -14.60
C ASN A 273 -5.01 35.14 -14.93
N HIS A 274 -4.89 34.00 -15.61
CA HIS A 274 -6.03 33.15 -15.96
C HIS A 274 -6.30 32.12 -14.87
N ILE A 275 -7.30 32.41 -14.03
CA ILE A 275 -7.76 31.49 -12.99
C ILE A 275 -8.71 30.44 -13.60
N GLU A 276 -8.26 29.20 -13.63
CA GLU A 276 -9.04 28.03 -14.01
C GLU A 276 -9.59 27.30 -12.77
N LYS A 277 -10.77 26.70 -12.94
CA LYS A 277 -11.40 25.82 -11.93
C LYS A 277 -11.30 24.37 -12.40
N VAL A 278 -10.70 23.51 -11.58
CA VAL A 278 -10.41 22.12 -11.92
C VAL A 278 -11.07 21.18 -10.92
N THR A 279 -11.90 20.26 -11.41
CA THR A 279 -12.41 19.14 -10.61
C THR A 279 -11.42 17.98 -10.67
N ALA A 280 -11.00 17.50 -9.51
CA ALA A 280 -9.96 16.48 -9.39
C ALA A 280 -10.26 15.53 -8.23
N ILE A 281 -9.68 14.33 -8.26
CA ILE A 281 -9.78 13.35 -7.19
C ILE A 281 -8.42 13.18 -6.50
N ILE A 282 -8.43 13.26 -5.17
CA ILE A 282 -7.23 13.09 -4.35
C ILE A 282 -6.76 11.63 -4.41
N ARG A 283 -5.45 11.43 -4.61
CA ARG A 283 -4.85 10.10 -4.62
C ARG A 283 -3.50 10.07 -3.91
N PRO A 284 -3.08 8.89 -3.42
CA PRO A 284 -1.71 8.73 -2.98
C PRO A 284 -0.72 8.71 -4.15
N GLY A 285 0.53 9.02 -3.85
CA GLY A 285 1.66 8.87 -4.77
C GLY A 285 1.97 7.41 -5.11
N GLU A 286 2.98 7.20 -5.95
CA GLU A 286 3.52 5.88 -6.27
C GLU A 286 4.90 5.69 -5.65
N TYR A 287 5.21 4.47 -5.23
CA TYR A 287 6.57 4.11 -4.83
C TYR A 287 7.40 3.65 -6.01
N LEU A 288 8.71 3.83 -5.87
CA LEU A 288 9.69 3.19 -6.74
C LEU A 288 9.77 1.69 -6.46
N GLY A 289 9.90 0.90 -7.53
CA GLY A 289 10.15 -0.53 -7.45
C GLY A 289 11.49 -0.84 -6.78
N ALA A 290 11.66 -2.08 -6.33
CA ALA A 290 12.94 -2.50 -5.75
C ALA A 290 14.08 -2.32 -6.78
N GLY A 291 15.17 -1.67 -6.37
CA GLY A 291 16.34 -1.43 -7.22
C GLY A 291 16.28 -0.15 -8.07
N ILE A 292 15.26 0.70 -7.92
CA ILE A 292 15.18 2.01 -8.58
C ILE A 292 15.39 3.09 -7.53
N SER A 293 16.50 3.85 -7.64
CA SER A 293 16.84 4.90 -6.66
C SER A 293 16.09 6.20 -6.89
N ASP A 294 15.84 6.57 -8.15
CA ASP A 294 15.20 7.82 -8.52
C ASP A 294 14.16 7.59 -9.63
N SER A 295 13.05 8.31 -9.55
CA SER A 295 12.00 8.26 -10.57
C SER A 295 12.41 8.99 -11.86
N TYR A 296 13.43 9.84 -11.78
CA TYR A 296 13.82 10.80 -12.81
C TYR A 296 15.32 10.70 -13.12
N ASP A 297 15.66 10.79 -14.41
CA ASP A 297 17.01 10.55 -14.93
C ASP A 297 17.97 11.75 -14.86
N GLY A 298 17.50 12.90 -14.36
CA GLY A 298 18.30 14.14 -14.29
C GLY A 298 18.41 14.90 -15.61
N LYS A 299 17.93 14.34 -16.74
CA LYS A 299 18.18 14.86 -18.09
C LYS A 299 16.91 15.28 -18.85
N SER A 300 15.77 14.69 -18.54
CA SER A 300 14.50 14.89 -19.27
C SER A 300 13.43 15.59 -18.42
N ASN A 301 12.16 15.60 -18.81
CA ASN A 301 11.05 15.87 -17.91
C ASN A 301 10.25 14.59 -17.63
N LYS A 302 10.90 13.43 -17.74
CA LYS A 302 10.27 12.12 -17.76
C LYS A 302 10.53 11.33 -16.48
N PHE A 303 9.44 10.88 -15.89
CA PHE A 303 9.41 10.13 -14.65
C PHE A 303 8.92 8.70 -14.91
N ILE A 304 9.43 7.74 -14.14
CA ILE A 304 9.03 6.33 -14.22
C ILE A 304 7.77 6.08 -13.37
N ALA A 305 7.67 6.80 -12.25
CA ALA A 305 6.59 6.72 -11.26
C ALA A 305 6.11 8.10 -10.81
N MET A 306 4.85 8.18 -10.36
CA MET A 306 4.31 9.37 -9.66
C MET A 306 4.83 9.43 -8.22
N ASP A 307 6.15 9.35 -8.06
CA ASP A 307 6.83 9.43 -6.77
C ASP A 307 6.94 10.88 -6.32
N LEU A 308 6.21 11.20 -5.24
CA LEU A 308 6.08 12.57 -4.76
C LEU A 308 7.37 13.10 -4.12
N PHE A 309 8.24 12.23 -3.60
CA PHE A 309 9.55 12.66 -3.12
C PHE A 309 10.46 13.11 -4.26
N SER A 310 10.58 12.28 -5.31
CA SER A 310 11.35 12.66 -6.51
C SER A 310 10.80 13.94 -7.13
N ILE A 311 9.47 14.09 -7.20
CA ILE A 311 8.82 15.28 -7.75
C ILE A 311 9.12 16.52 -6.89
N ALA A 312 8.98 16.43 -5.56
CA ALA A 312 9.30 17.54 -4.66
C ALA A 312 10.77 17.97 -4.79
N LYS A 313 11.69 17.00 -4.85
CA LYS A 313 13.14 17.24 -5.05
C LYS A 313 13.43 17.89 -6.40
N TYR A 314 12.78 17.43 -7.47
CA TYR A 314 12.96 17.96 -8.82
C TYR A 314 12.59 19.44 -8.92
N TYR A 315 11.44 19.82 -8.37
CA TYR A 315 10.98 21.21 -8.35
C TYR A 315 11.55 22.04 -7.19
N LYS A 316 12.38 21.44 -6.32
CA LYS A 316 12.93 22.06 -5.11
C LYS A 316 11.85 22.62 -4.18
N LEU A 317 10.74 21.89 -4.05
CA LEU A 317 9.65 22.26 -3.16
C LEU A 317 10.05 22.03 -1.70
N PRO A 318 9.65 22.91 -0.76
CA PRO A 318 9.94 22.74 0.65
C PRO A 318 9.04 21.68 1.33
N TYR A 319 8.09 21.10 0.59
CA TYR A 319 7.13 20.10 1.06
C TYR A 319 6.81 19.07 -0.03
N ILE A 320 6.15 17.98 0.36
CA ILE A 320 5.63 16.97 -0.56
C ILE A 320 4.29 17.48 -1.12
N PRO A 321 4.16 17.69 -2.44
CA PRO A 321 2.93 18.25 -3.01
C PRO A 321 1.80 17.22 -3.01
N LEU A 322 0.57 17.70 -2.87
CA LEU A 322 -0.63 16.88 -3.03
C LEU A 322 -0.72 16.36 -4.47
N LEU A 323 -1.02 15.07 -4.65
CA LEU A 323 -1.30 14.49 -5.96
C LEU A 323 -2.80 14.34 -6.15
N VAL A 324 -3.28 14.83 -7.29
CA VAL A 324 -4.67 14.68 -7.72
C VAL A 324 -4.73 14.27 -9.18
N ASP A 325 -5.73 13.49 -9.54
CA ASP A 325 -6.04 13.22 -10.94
C ASP A 325 -7.17 14.14 -11.38
N ALA A 326 -7.00 14.83 -12.51
CA ALA A 326 -8.08 15.55 -13.16
C ALA A 326 -9.23 14.56 -13.43
N PHE A 327 -10.45 14.97 -13.08
CA PHE A 327 -11.54 14.04 -12.91
C PHE A 327 -12.83 14.52 -13.55
N TYR A 328 -13.43 13.66 -14.37
CA TYR A 328 -14.76 13.90 -14.93
C TYR A 328 -15.83 13.44 -13.92
N HIS A 329 -16.29 14.37 -13.09
CA HIS A 329 -17.31 14.10 -12.08
C HIS A 329 -18.68 13.79 -12.71
N ILE A 330 -19.30 12.70 -12.25
CA ILE A 330 -20.66 12.30 -12.62
C ILE A 330 -21.53 12.44 -11.36
N PRO A 331 -22.48 13.40 -11.32
CA PRO A 331 -23.36 13.57 -10.17
C PRO A 331 -24.17 12.32 -9.85
N ASN A 332 -24.33 12.00 -8.57
CA ASN A 332 -25.04 10.81 -8.08
C ASN A 332 -24.53 9.50 -8.71
N PHE A 333 -23.21 9.39 -8.91
CA PHE A 333 -22.61 8.16 -9.43
C PHE A 333 -22.95 6.97 -8.53
N VAL A 334 -23.60 5.96 -9.12
CA VAL A 334 -23.84 4.67 -8.47
C VAL A 334 -23.08 3.62 -9.26
N TYR A 335 -22.18 2.91 -8.57
CA TYR A 335 -21.42 1.86 -9.21
C TYR A 335 -22.31 0.67 -9.56
N SER A 336 -22.25 0.25 -10.83
CA SER A 336 -22.89 -0.98 -11.31
C SER A 336 -22.00 -1.60 -12.37
N GLU A 337 -21.50 -2.81 -12.15
CA GLU A 337 -20.51 -3.45 -13.02
C GLU A 337 -20.92 -3.48 -14.51
N LYS A 338 -22.19 -3.77 -14.81
CA LYS A 338 -22.73 -3.74 -16.18
C LYS A 338 -22.72 -2.33 -16.75
N GLN A 339 -23.21 -1.35 -16.02
CA GLN A 339 -23.23 0.05 -16.47
C GLN A 339 -21.82 0.63 -16.60
N THR A 340 -20.90 0.26 -15.72
CA THR A 340 -19.47 0.61 -15.77
C THR A 340 -18.87 0.18 -17.12
N SER A 341 -19.11 -1.07 -17.57
CA SER A 341 -18.61 -1.50 -18.88
C SER A 341 -19.18 -0.68 -20.06
N GLU A 342 -20.46 -0.32 -20.00
CA GLU A 342 -21.12 0.53 -21.01
C GLU A 342 -20.62 1.98 -20.97
N ASN A 343 -20.44 2.54 -19.77
CA ASN A 343 -19.93 3.89 -19.53
C ASN A 343 -18.47 3.99 -19.97
N SER A 344 -17.67 2.99 -19.64
CA SER A 344 -16.30 2.81 -20.12
C SER A 344 -16.22 2.82 -21.65
N LEU A 345 -17.14 2.15 -22.35
CA LEU A 345 -17.21 2.17 -23.81
C LEU A 345 -17.67 3.52 -24.36
N LYS A 346 -18.66 4.17 -23.74
CA LYS A 346 -19.14 5.51 -24.13
C LYS A 346 -18.06 6.58 -23.92
N ALA A 347 -17.40 6.57 -22.76
CA ALA A 347 -16.31 7.48 -22.41
C ALA A 347 -15.10 7.27 -23.32
N SER A 348 -14.78 6.02 -23.68
CA SER A 348 -13.77 5.72 -24.70
C SER A 348 -14.08 6.40 -26.02
N LYS A 349 -15.29 6.23 -26.55
CA LYS A 349 -15.71 6.83 -27.81
C LYS A 349 -15.76 8.36 -27.75
N ALA A 350 -16.14 8.94 -26.60
CA ALA A 350 -16.19 10.38 -26.42
C ALA A 350 -14.80 11.03 -26.29
N GLN A 351 -13.80 10.28 -25.82
CA GLN A 351 -12.43 10.77 -25.60
C GLN A 351 -11.46 10.44 -26.77
N GLU A 352 -11.85 9.61 -27.74
CA GLU A 352 -10.99 9.19 -28.88
C GLU A 352 -10.36 10.37 -29.65
N SER A 353 -10.93 11.57 -29.59
CA SER A 353 -10.42 12.76 -30.28
C SER A 353 -9.79 13.82 -29.37
N LYS A 354 -9.74 13.62 -28.04
CA LYS A 354 -9.25 14.65 -27.09
C LYS A 354 -8.30 14.05 -26.06
N TYR A 355 -7.03 14.43 -26.17
CA TYR A 355 -5.96 14.09 -25.24
C TYR A 355 -5.56 15.33 -24.42
N PRO A 356 -5.13 15.18 -23.15
CA PRO A 356 -5.03 13.93 -22.39
C PRO A 356 -6.38 13.32 -22.00
N MET A 357 -6.44 11.98 -21.94
CA MET A 357 -7.62 11.25 -21.50
C MET A 357 -7.79 11.37 -19.99
N VAL A 358 -8.77 12.17 -19.58
CA VAL A 358 -9.11 12.44 -18.18
C VAL A 358 -9.66 11.18 -17.49
N ALA A 359 -9.40 11.05 -16.20
CA ALA A 359 -9.91 9.95 -15.39
C ALA A 359 -11.43 10.05 -15.18
N ILE A 360 -12.09 8.90 -15.14
CA ILE A 360 -13.53 8.76 -14.89
C ILE A 360 -13.77 7.89 -13.64
N PRO A 361 -14.97 7.93 -13.02
CA PRO A 361 -15.27 7.12 -11.83
C PRO A 361 -14.92 5.63 -11.98
N ASP A 362 -15.18 5.05 -13.15
CA ASP A 362 -14.90 3.64 -13.48
C ASP A 362 -13.40 3.28 -13.32
N ASP A 363 -12.49 4.23 -13.57
CA ASP A 363 -11.05 4.01 -13.45
C ASP A 363 -10.63 3.75 -11.99
N TYR A 364 -11.44 4.18 -11.00
CA TYR A 364 -11.17 3.96 -9.58
C TYR A 364 -11.90 2.76 -9.00
N MET A 365 -13.03 2.37 -9.61
CA MET A 365 -13.86 1.28 -9.09
C MET A 365 -13.41 -0.11 -9.54
N LYS A 366 -12.57 -0.20 -10.57
CA LYS A 366 -12.15 -1.48 -11.14
C LYS A 366 -10.84 -1.97 -10.54
N PHE A 367 -10.84 -3.20 -10.02
CA PHE A 367 -9.70 -3.80 -9.32
C PHE A 367 -9.21 -5.05 -10.05
N TYR A 368 -7.89 -5.19 -10.21
CA TYR A 368 -7.28 -6.39 -10.82
C TYR A 368 -7.48 -7.67 -9.99
N ILE A 369 -7.49 -7.53 -8.66
CA ILE A 369 -7.71 -8.63 -7.72
C ILE A 369 -8.99 -8.30 -6.96
N THR A 370 -10.02 -9.13 -7.14
CA THR A 370 -11.35 -8.91 -6.58
C THR A 370 -11.48 -9.55 -5.19
N PRO A 371 -12.48 -9.16 -4.38
CA PRO A 371 -12.78 -9.86 -3.14
C PRO A 371 -13.02 -11.36 -3.35
N ALA A 372 -13.64 -11.76 -4.47
CA ALA A 372 -13.85 -13.15 -4.82
C ALA A 372 -12.52 -13.91 -5.02
N THR A 373 -11.52 -13.27 -5.64
CA THR A 373 -10.17 -13.84 -5.77
C THR A 373 -9.54 -14.12 -4.40
N HIS A 374 -9.67 -13.19 -3.44
CA HIS A 374 -9.18 -13.40 -2.08
C HIS A 374 -9.91 -14.54 -1.37
N VAL A 375 -11.24 -14.65 -1.53
CA VAL A 375 -12.01 -15.78 -0.99
C VAL A 375 -11.54 -17.11 -1.58
N ALA A 376 -11.29 -17.19 -2.88
CA ALA A 376 -10.77 -18.41 -3.50
C ALA A 376 -9.40 -18.80 -2.91
N TYR A 377 -8.51 -17.84 -2.68
CA TYR A 377 -7.23 -18.09 -2.01
C TYR A 377 -7.41 -18.48 -0.54
N MET A 378 -8.31 -17.84 0.21
CA MET A 378 -8.63 -18.23 1.60
C MET A 378 -9.04 -19.70 1.68
N VAL A 379 -9.97 -20.13 0.81
CA VAL A 379 -10.41 -21.52 0.72
C VAL A 379 -9.22 -22.43 0.41
N THR A 380 -8.41 -22.07 -0.59
CA THR A 380 -7.23 -22.86 -0.98
C THR A 380 -6.26 -23.04 0.19
N TRP A 381 -5.90 -21.97 0.90
CA TRP A 381 -4.90 -22.04 1.97
C TRP A 381 -5.43 -22.76 3.21
N TYR A 382 -6.68 -22.51 3.61
CA TYR A 382 -7.26 -23.19 4.77
C TYR A 382 -7.55 -24.66 4.50
N THR A 383 -7.98 -25.03 3.28
CA THR A 383 -8.17 -26.45 2.92
C THR A 383 -6.86 -27.20 2.90
N LEU A 384 -5.80 -26.61 2.35
CA LEU A 384 -4.47 -27.22 2.34
C LEU A 384 -3.90 -27.37 3.76
N CYS A 385 -4.10 -26.37 4.63
CA CYS A 385 -3.75 -26.47 6.06
C CYS A 385 -4.48 -27.64 6.75
N MET A 386 -5.81 -27.72 6.55
CA MET A 386 -6.63 -28.81 7.10
C MET A 386 -6.20 -30.18 6.57
N TRP A 387 -5.83 -30.29 5.29
CA TRP A 387 -5.35 -31.52 4.70
C TRP A 387 -4.00 -31.97 5.28
N ILE A 388 -3.07 -31.04 5.51
CA ILE A 388 -1.76 -31.34 6.14
C ILE A 388 -1.97 -31.84 7.57
N ILE A 389 -2.78 -31.13 8.36
CA ILE A 389 -3.09 -31.52 9.74
C ILE A 389 -3.80 -32.87 9.77
N GLY A 390 -4.81 -33.05 8.92
CA GLY A 390 -5.56 -34.31 8.78
C GLY A 390 -4.67 -35.48 8.40
N SER A 391 -3.73 -35.28 7.47
CA SER A 391 -2.75 -36.29 7.05
C SER A 391 -1.83 -36.71 8.20
N LEU A 392 -1.32 -35.75 8.98
CA LEU A 392 -0.51 -36.05 10.16
C LEU A 392 -1.29 -36.85 11.21
N VAL A 393 -2.54 -36.45 11.49
CA VAL A 393 -3.43 -37.14 12.43
C VAL A 393 -3.72 -38.56 11.94
N TYR A 394 -4.02 -38.73 10.66
CA TYR A 394 -4.27 -40.05 10.05
C TYR A 394 -3.05 -40.97 10.16
N LEU A 395 -1.86 -40.49 9.81
CA LEU A 395 -0.63 -41.28 9.91
C LEU A 395 -0.30 -41.66 11.35
N LYS A 396 -0.49 -40.75 12.31
CA LYS A 396 -0.33 -41.06 13.75
C LYS A 396 -1.34 -42.10 14.23
N ARG A 397 -2.61 -41.99 13.81
CA ARG A 397 -3.67 -42.95 14.15
C ARG A 397 -3.37 -44.33 13.55
N LYS A 398 -2.97 -44.39 12.27
CA LYS A 398 -2.59 -45.63 11.59
C LYS A 398 -1.41 -46.31 12.27
N LYS A 399 -0.34 -45.57 12.60
CA LYS A 399 0.81 -46.10 13.33
C LYS A 399 0.43 -46.64 14.71
N ARG A 400 -0.49 -45.96 15.41
CA ARG A 400 -1.00 -46.44 16.71
C ARG A 400 -1.74 -47.77 16.54
N LEU A 401 -2.63 -47.87 15.54
CA LEU A 401 -3.39 -49.09 15.27
C LEU A 401 -2.53 -50.26 14.79
N SER A 402 -1.44 -50.02 14.04
CA SER A 402 -0.53 -51.08 13.61
C SER A 402 0.42 -51.58 14.71
N ASN A 403 0.51 -50.86 15.81
CA ASN A 403 1.33 -51.23 16.97
C ASN A 403 0.54 -52.01 18.03
N PHE A 404 -0.78 -52.13 17.86
CA PHE A 404 -1.64 -53.10 18.55
C PHE A 404 -1.75 -54.34 17.66
#